data_AF-A0A3D3B1V1-F1
#
_entry.id   AF-A0A3D3B1V1-F1
#
_cell.length_a   1.000
_cell.length_b   1.000
_cell.length_c   1.000
_cell.angle_alpha   90.00
_cell.angle_beta   90.00
_cell.angle_gamma   90.00
#
_symmetry.space_group_name_H-M   'P 1'
#
loop_
_entity.id
_entity.type
_entity.pdbx_description
1 polymer ?
#
loop_
_entity_poly.entity_id
_entity_poly.type
_entity_poly.pdbx_seq_one_letter_code
_entity_poly.pdbx_strand_id
1 'polypeptide(L)'
;MARSESSEENPLGTDAGRVRTIEWYLNTHRALGVLAPWFEGLPNDPFAPGKTPEETARDMLVVLGLRPDVGNTPGVAYFTHYSDVPAVVALPKDAHVIGPVVFESGGPVPVAIPPQTVAVEGLGTVHLELADNLLTARLANGDEVKFDIRDAVKEIYRRGWPLTQDHRPLEIKGSGTGLTGTVLIDNLNGSYKEPDFELTLLRMWLVLGRAE
;
A
#
# COMPACT_ATOMS: atom_id res chain seq x y z
N MET A 1 38.57 -24.63 13.19
CA MET A 1 37.93 -24.60 11.87
C MET A 1 36.43 -24.55 12.09
N ALA A 2 35.85 -23.35 12.11
CA ALA A 2 34.41 -23.17 12.24
C ALA A 2 33.80 -23.29 10.84
N ARG A 3 32.87 -24.22 10.65
CA ARG A 3 32.01 -24.29 9.48
C ARG A 3 31.02 -23.13 9.60
N SER A 4 31.17 -22.12 8.74
CA SER A 4 30.15 -21.08 8.58
C SER A 4 28.93 -21.69 7.91
N GLU A 5 27.81 -21.46 8.58
CA GLU A 5 26.42 -21.45 8.12
C GLU A 5 26.22 -21.67 6.61
N SER A 6 25.41 -22.68 6.32
CA SER A 6 24.75 -22.85 5.03
C SER A 6 24.01 -21.57 4.69
N SER A 7 24.48 -20.87 3.66
CA SER A 7 23.63 -19.93 2.93
C SER A 7 22.43 -20.74 2.46
N GLU A 8 21.27 -20.54 3.08
CA GLU A 8 20.02 -20.92 2.46
C GLU A 8 20.04 -20.30 1.06
N GLU A 9 20.02 -21.18 0.05
CA GLU A 9 20.06 -20.80 -1.36
C GLU A 9 18.92 -19.82 -1.59
N ASN A 10 19.25 -18.54 -1.79
CA ASN A 10 18.27 -17.56 -2.22
C ASN A 10 17.69 -18.10 -3.54
N PRO A 11 16.39 -18.44 -3.60
CA PRO A 11 15.79 -19.09 -4.76
C PRO A 11 15.84 -18.22 -6.03
N LEU A 12 16.23 -16.95 -5.90
CA LEU A 12 16.43 -16.01 -7.01
C LEU A 12 17.82 -16.07 -7.65
N GLY A 13 18.79 -16.72 -7.00
CA GLY A 13 20.21 -16.63 -7.37
C GLY A 13 20.76 -15.20 -7.27
N THR A 14 21.95 -14.96 -7.81
CA THR A 14 22.60 -13.63 -7.86
C THR A 14 22.16 -12.78 -9.07
N ASP A 15 21.11 -13.19 -9.78
CA ASP A 15 20.67 -12.54 -11.00
C ASP A 15 19.82 -11.29 -10.70
N ALA A 16 20.50 -10.14 -10.63
CA ALA A 16 19.88 -8.83 -10.42
C ALA A 16 18.81 -8.48 -11.47
N GLY A 17 18.86 -9.08 -12.67
CA GLY A 17 17.83 -8.92 -13.69
C GLY A 17 16.52 -9.62 -13.31
N ARG A 18 16.61 -10.80 -12.70
CA ARG A 18 15.44 -11.54 -12.18
C ARG A 18 14.82 -10.84 -10.99
N VAL A 19 15.61 -10.37 -10.03
CA VAL A 19 15.11 -9.60 -8.88
C VAL A 19 14.35 -8.36 -9.34
N ARG A 20 14.93 -7.55 -10.24
CA ARG A 20 14.23 -6.37 -10.79
C ARG A 20 13.00 -6.72 -11.60
N THR A 21 13.01 -7.85 -12.33
CA THR A 21 11.85 -8.29 -13.10
C THR A 21 10.74 -8.74 -12.17
N ILE A 22 11.06 -9.44 -11.08
CA ILE A 22 10.09 -9.86 -10.06
C ILE A 22 9.59 -8.68 -9.26
N GLU A 23 10.44 -7.74 -8.84
CA GLU A 23 10.03 -6.48 -8.24
C GLU A 23 9.15 -5.68 -9.20
N TRP A 24 9.52 -5.60 -10.49
CA TRP A 24 8.68 -4.98 -11.51
C TRP A 24 7.37 -5.73 -11.70
N TYR A 25 7.33 -7.06 -11.63
CA TYR A 25 6.12 -7.87 -11.75
C TYR A 25 5.21 -7.78 -10.52
N LEU A 26 5.78 -7.79 -9.31
CA LEU A 26 5.08 -7.45 -8.07
C LEU A 26 4.62 -6.00 -8.07
N ASN A 27 5.33 -5.12 -8.77
CA ASN A 27 4.91 -3.73 -8.96
C ASN A 27 3.99 -3.55 -10.18
N THR A 28 3.77 -4.56 -11.04
CA THR A 28 2.94 -4.45 -12.25
C THR A 28 1.75 -5.42 -12.31
N HIS A 29 1.69 -6.38 -11.39
CA HIS A 29 0.62 -7.37 -11.17
C HIS A 29 0.02 -7.99 -12.44
N ARG A 30 0.86 -8.34 -13.42
CA ARG A 30 0.45 -9.33 -14.43
C ARG A 30 0.29 -10.70 -13.75
N ALA A 31 -0.67 -11.49 -14.24
CA ALA A 31 -1.11 -12.75 -13.64
C ALA A 31 0.04 -13.56 -13.01
N LEU A 32 -0.05 -13.79 -11.69
CA LEU A 32 1.00 -14.45 -10.91
C LEU A 32 1.45 -15.80 -11.52
N GLY A 33 0.55 -16.50 -12.22
CA GLY A 33 0.85 -17.74 -12.93
C GLY A 33 1.96 -17.65 -13.99
N VAL A 34 2.34 -16.45 -14.43
CA VAL A 34 3.50 -16.24 -15.34
C VAL A 34 4.83 -16.52 -14.62
N LEU A 35 4.86 -16.36 -13.29
CA LEU A 35 6.05 -16.62 -12.47
C LEU A 35 6.15 -18.10 -12.05
N ALA A 36 5.05 -18.87 -12.14
CA ALA A 36 4.99 -20.26 -11.70
C ALA A 36 6.11 -21.16 -12.27
N PRO A 37 6.49 -21.06 -13.56
CA PRO A 37 7.58 -21.87 -14.11
C PRO A 37 8.96 -21.62 -13.47
N TRP A 38 9.13 -20.52 -12.73
CA TRP A 38 10.40 -20.19 -12.07
C TRP A 38 10.55 -20.82 -10.69
N PHE A 39 9.44 -21.30 -10.11
CA PHE A 39 9.42 -21.91 -8.79
C PHE A 39 9.08 -23.40 -8.82
N GLU A 40 8.70 -23.93 -9.98
CA GLU A 40 8.38 -25.34 -10.18
C GLU A 40 9.54 -26.25 -9.70
N GLY A 41 9.25 -27.12 -8.74
CA GLY A 41 10.22 -28.07 -8.19
C GLY A 41 11.11 -27.52 -7.06
N LEU A 42 10.95 -26.26 -6.66
CA LEU A 42 11.62 -25.73 -5.47
C LEU A 42 10.91 -26.19 -4.18
N PRO A 43 11.65 -26.41 -3.07
CA PRO A 43 11.05 -26.84 -1.79
C PRO A 43 9.98 -25.89 -1.23
N ASN A 44 10.04 -24.61 -1.59
CA ASN A 44 9.15 -23.54 -1.13
C ASN A 44 8.33 -22.93 -2.28
N ASP A 45 7.89 -23.74 -3.24
CA ASP A 45 7.12 -23.27 -4.39
C ASP A 45 5.81 -22.55 -3.94
N PRO A 46 5.68 -21.22 -4.17
CA PRO A 46 4.48 -20.48 -3.82
C PRO A 46 3.28 -20.85 -4.70
N PHE A 47 3.49 -21.55 -5.81
CA PHE A 47 2.46 -22.00 -6.76
C PHE A 47 2.06 -23.47 -6.61
N ALA A 48 2.49 -24.12 -5.52
CA ALA A 48 2.11 -25.50 -5.23
C ALA A 48 0.57 -25.70 -5.27
N PRO A 49 0.07 -26.84 -5.80
CA PRO A 49 -1.37 -27.09 -5.93
C PRO A 49 -2.11 -26.99 -4.59
N GLY A 50 -3.31 -26.42 -4.62
CA GLY A 50 -4.21 -26.32 -3.46
C GLY A 50 -4.10 -25.03 -2.66
N LYS A 51 -3.18 -24.11 -3.02
CA LYS A 51 -3.07 -22.78 -2.43
C LYS A 51 -4.12 -21.82 -2.99
N THR A 52 -4.66 -20.96 -2.14
CA THR A 52 -5.47 -19.82 -2.60
C THR A 52 -4.57 -18.72 -3.21
N PRO A 53 -5.11 -17.80 -4.01
CA PRO A 53 -4.34 -16.65 -4.54
C PRO A 53 -3.62 -15.85 -3.44
N GLU A 54 -4.23 -15.73 -2.26
CA GLU A 54 -3.69 -15.03 -1.10
C GLU A 54 -2.51 -15.78 -0.48
N GLU A 55 -2.62 -17.10 -0.37
CA GLU A 55 -1.53 -17.95 0.13
C GLU A 55 -0.34 -17.92 -0.83
N THR A 56 -0.58 -17.98 -2.14
CA THR A 56 0.45 -17.84 -3.16
C THR A 56 1.13 -16.47 -3.11
N ALA A 57 0.38 -15.38 -2.98
CA ALA A 57 0.93 -14.03 -2.87
C ALA A 57 1.79 -13.85 -1.60
N ARG A 58 1.34 -14.41 -0.46
CA ARG A 58 2.10 -14.37 0.79
C ARG A 58 3.42 -15.13 0.68
N ASP A 59 3.37 -16.35 0.17
CA ASP A 59 4.56 -17.20 0.07
C ASP A 59 5.60 -16.59 -0.91
N MET A 60 5.14 -15.89 -1.95
CA MET A 60 6.02 -15.09 -2.81
C MET A 60 6.78 -14.01 -2.03
N LEU A 61 6.14 -13.27 -1.12
CA LEU A 61 6.84 -12.23 -0.33
C LEU A 61 7.95 -12.81 0.57
N VAL A 62 7.72 -14.00 1.11
CA VAL A 62 8.70 -14.73 1.95
C VAL A 62 9.86 -15.21 1.10
N VAL A 63 9.58 -15.87 -0.02
CA VAL A 63 10.57 -16.39 -0.97
C VAL A 63 11.46 -15.28 -1.55
N LEU A 64 10.91 -14.07 -1.69
CA LEU A 64 11.65 -12.89 -2.17
C LEU A 64 12.36 -12.10 -1.07
N GLY A 65 12.23 -12.51 0.20
CA GLY A 65 12.84 -11.83 1.33
C GLY A 65 12.34 -10.41 1.57
N LEU A 66 11.20 -10.03 0.97
CA LEU A 66 10.64 -8.68 1.08
C LEU A 66 10.00 -8.46 2.46
N ARG A 67 9.42 -9.52 3.04
CA ARG A 67 8.79 -9.53 4.36
C ARG A 67 8.97 -10.89 5.05
N PRO A 68 10.16 -11.19 5.58
CA PRO A 68 10.46 -12.48 6.22
C PRO A 68 9.68 -12.68 7.53
N ASP A 69 9.18 -11.61 8.14
CA ASP A 69 8.36 -11.57 9.36
C ASP A 69 6.96 -12.17 9.19
N VAL A 70 6.60 -12.55 7.97
CA VAL A 70 5.26 -12.94 7.54
C VAL A 70 5.08 -14.45 7.39
N GLY A 71 6.20 -15.19 7.34
CA GLY A 71 6.16 -16.64 7.35
C GLY A 71 5.40 -17.16 8.56
N ASN A 72 4.35 -17.96 8.33
CA ASN A 72 3.57 -18.70 9.33
C ASN A 72 2.54 -17.95 10.20
N THR A 73 1.89 -16.87 9.75
CA THR A 73 0.65 -16.39 10.41
C THR A 73 -0.61 -16.74 9.60
N PRO A 74 -1.41 -17.74 10.02
CA PRO A 74 -2.70 -18.04 9.39
C PRO A 74 -3.65 -16.83 9.43
N GLY A 75 -4.34 -16.57 8.30
CA GLY A 75 -5.39 -15.55 8.22
C GLY A 75 -4.90 -14.11 7.95
N VAL A 76 -3.62 -13.90 7.66
CA VAL A 76 -3.09 -12.59 7.23
C VAL A 76 -2.93 -12.57 5.70
N ALA A 77 -3.61 -11.63 5.03
CA ALA A 77 -3.46 -11.31 3.61
C ALA A 77 -2.67 -10.02 3.42
N TYR A 78 -1.90 -9.88 2.35
CA TYR A 78 -1.17 -8.64 2.04
C TYR A 78 -1.84 -7.97 0.87
N PHE A 79 -2.11 -6.67 0.96
CA PHE A 79 -2.55 -5.93 -0.20
C PHE A 79 -1.47 -4.94 -0.61
N THR A 80 -1.25 -4.88 -1.92
CA THR A 80 -0.47 -3.84 -2.58
C THR A 80 -1.37 -3.25 -3.65
N HIS A 81 -1.55 -1.95 -3.57
CA HIS A 81 -2.17 -1.16 -4.61
C HIS A 81 -1.15 -0.14 -5.10
N TYR A 82 -1.01 -0.06 -6.41
CA TYR A 82 -0.27 1.01 -7.06
C TYR A 82 -1.09 1.49 -8.26
N SER A 83 -0.93 2.77 -8.57
CA SER A 83 -1.54 3.39 -9.73
C SER A 83 -0.52 3.78 -10.76
N ASP A 84 -0.79 3.46 -12.03
CA ASP A 84 0.04 3.84 -13.19
C ASP A 84 -0.74 4.63 -14.26
N VAL A 85 -2.04 4.84 -14.05
CA VAL A 85 -2.87 5.68 -14.90
C VAL A 85 -3.25 6.99 -14.19
N PRO A 86 -3.38 8.11 -14.94
CA PRO A 86 -3.82 9.37 -14.36
C PRO A 86 -5.28 9.29 -13.90
N ALA A 87 -5.59 9.92 -12.77
CA ALA A 87 -6.96 10.17 -12.33
C ALA A 87 -7.40 11.59 -12.71
N VAL A 88 -8.67 11.72 -13.08
CA VAL A 88 -9.33 13.02 -13.27
C VAL A 88 -10.34 13.20 -12.14
N VAL A 89 -10.14 14.21 -11.31
CA VAL A 89 -11.06 14.57 -10.23
C VAL A 89 -11.61 15.97 -10.43
N ALA A 90 -12.88 16.15 -10.06
CA ALA A 90 -13.48 17.47 -9.97
C ALA A 90 -12.88 18.21 -8.77
N LEU A 91 -12.39 19.43 -9.02
CA LEU A 91 -11.92 20.32 -7.97
C LEU A 91 -13.09 21.18 -7.50
N PRO A 92 -13.42 21.19 -6.20
CA PRO A 92 -14.35 22.17 -5.66
C PRO A 92 -13.80 23.59 -5.83
N LYS A 93 -14.66 24.60 -5.70
CA LYS A 93 -14.23 25.99 -5.76
C LYS A 93 -13.20 26.27 -4.66
N ASP A 94 -12.17 27.03 -5.01
CA ASP A 94 -11.07 27.40 -4.10
C ASP A 94 -10.34 26.16 -3.49
N ALA A 95 -10.32 25.05 -4.23
CA ALA A 95 -9.61 23.85 -3.81
C ALA A 95 -8.09 23.97 -4.02
N HIS A 96 -7.35 23.40 -3.07
CA HIS A 96 -5.90 23.29 -3.09
C HIS A 96 -5.49 21.83 -3.24
N VAL A 97 -4.53 21.57 -4.13
CA VAL A 97 -3.94 20.25 -4.32
C VAL A 97 -2.63 20.17 -3.54
N ILE A 98 -2.48 19.13 -2.74
CA ILE A 98 -1.36 18.90 -1.83
C ILE A 98 -0.78 17.52 -2.14
N GLY A 99 0.51 17.44 -2.46
CA GLY A 99 1.19 16.17 -2.63
C GLY A 99 2.35 16.16 -3.63
N PRO A 100 2.96 14.98 -3.87
CA PRO A 100 2.62 13.71 -3.22
C PRO A 100 3.00 13.72 -1.74
N VAL A 101 2.12 13.20 -0.88
CA VAL A 101 2.38 12.99 0.55
C VAL A 101 2.64 11.50 0.75
N VAL A 102 3.70 11.16 1.49
CA VAL A 102 4.13 9.77 1.72
C VAL A 102 4.18 9.49 3.22
N PHE A 103 3.36 8.56 3.67
CA PHE A 103 3.40 7.97 5.01
C PHE A 103 4.02 6.58 4.90
N GLU A 104 5.14 6.34 5.57
CA GLU A 104 5.86 5.07 5.54
C GLU A 104 6.23 4.65 6.96
N SER A 105 5.95 3.40 7.31
CA SER A 105 6.39 2.84 8.60
C SER A 105 7.90 2.62 8.58
N GLY A 106 8.64 3.24 9.50
CA GLY A 106 10.08 3.08 9.58
C GLY A 106 10.48 1.72 10.16
N GLY A 107 11.07 0.85 9.34
CA GLY A 107 11.71 -0.40 9.78
C GLY A 107 10.89 -1.68 9.55
N PRO A 108 11.43 -2.85 9.96
CA PRO A 108 10.84 -4.17 9.65
C PRO A 108 9.58 -4.50 10.47
N VAL A 109 9.21 -3.66 11.44
CA VAL A 109 8.04 -3.84 12.31
C VAL A 109 7.18 -2.58 12.19
N PRO A 110 5.84 -2.69 12.05
CA PRO A 110 4.96 -1.52 12.01
C PRO A 110 5.15 -0.63 13.24
N VAL A 111 5.54 0.62 13.00
CA VAL A 111 5.63 1.67 14.02
C VAL A 111 4.72 2.83 13.63
N ALA A 112 4.31 3.63 14.61
CA ALA A 112 3.50 4.81 14.37
C ALA A 112 4.17 5.72 13.33
N ILE A 113 3.42 6.07 12.28
CA ILE A 113 3.95 6.92 11.21
C ILE A 113 3.90 8.37 11.70
N PRO A 114 5.02 9.12 11.65
CA PRO A 114 5.04 10.48 12.18
C PRO A 114 4.08 11.40 11.40
N PRO A 115 3.42 12.34 12.08
CA PRO A 115 2.59 13.34 11.42
C PRO A 115 3.45 14.25 10.55
N GLN A 116 2.84 14.77 9.49
CA GLN A 116 3.46 15.66 8.52
C GLN A 116 2.82 17.03 8.56
N THR A 117 3.59 18.06 8.22
CA THR A 117 3.08 19.43 8.12
C THR A 117 3.48 20.00 6.77
N VAL A 118 2.50 20.51 6.03
CA VAL A 118 2.69 21.07 4.70
C VAL A 118 2.21 22.52 4.69
N ALA A 119 3.06 23.43 4.21
CA ALA A 119 2.66 24.82 3.97
C ALA A 119 2.04 24.93 2.58
N VAL A 120 0.82 25.46 2.51
CA VAL A 120 0.04 25.57 1.27
C VAL A 120 -0.32 27.03 1.05
N GLU A 121 0.05 27.57 -0.10
CA GLU A 121 -0.30 28.94 -0.47
C GLU A 121 -1.82 29.12 -0.52
N GLY A 122 -2.34 30.18 0.11
CA GLY A 122 -3.77 30.48 0.20
C GLY A 122 -4.56 29.69 1.26
N LEU A 123 -4.06 28.54 1.70
CA LEU A 123 -4.69 27.69 2.71
C LEU A 123 -4.00 27.75 4.08
N GLY A 124 -2.70 28.05 4.10
CA GLY A 124 -1.86 28.09 5.30
C GLY A 124 -1.23 26.74 5.62
N THR A 125 -0.98 26.49 6.90
CA THR A 125 -0.36 25.26 7.38
C THR A 125 -1.40 24.15 7.51
N VAL A 126 -1.16 23.02 6.85
CA VAL A 126 -1.96 21.79 6.92
C VAL A 126 -1.18 20.75 7.73
N HIS A 127 -1.76 20.31 8.83
CA HIS A 127 -1.27 19.19 9.62
C HIS A 127 -1.94 17.89 9.14
N LEU A 128 -1.12 16.92 8.78
CA LEU A 128 -1.55 15.61 8.30
C LEU A 128 -1.12 14.55 9.31
N GLU A 129 -2.06 13.73 9.75
CA GLU A 129 -1.81 12.66 10.72
C GLU A 129 -2.47 11.38 10.23
N LEU A 130 -1.74 10.28 10.26
CA LEU A 130 -2.28 8.95 10.01
C LEU A 130 -2.19 8.16 11.31
N ALA A 131 -3.35 7.98 11.96
CA ALA A 131 -3.49 7.19 13.17
C ALA A 131 -4.39 6.00 12.86
N ASP A 132 -3.88 4.78 13.07
CA ASP A 132 -4.53 3.53 12.68
C ASP A 132 -4.97 3.57 11.20
N ASN A 133 -6.29 3.60 10.97
CA ASN A 133 -6.92 3.65 9.66
C ASN A 133 -7.41 5.04 9.25
N LEU A 134 -7.18 6.06 10.08
CA LEU A 134 -7.79 7.37 9.92
C LEU A 134 -6.72 8.39 9.55
N LEU A 135 -6.79 8.86 8.31
CA LEU A 135 -6.03 10.02 7.86
C LEU A 135 -6.81 11.29 8.22
N THR A 136 -6.17 12.20 8.93
CA THR A 136 -6.73 13.50 9.30
C THR A 136 -5.92 14.61 8.66
N ALA A 137 -6.61 15.55 8.01
CA ALA A 137 -6.04 16.82 7.60
C ALA A 137 -6.68 17.95 8.42
N ARG A 138 -5.86 18.73 9.11
CA ARG A 138 -6.29 19.81 10.02
C ARG A 138 -5.57 21.11 9.71
N LEU A 139 -6.32 22.21 9.71
CA LEU A 139 -5.80 23.57 9.62
C LEU A 139 -5.57 24.19 11.00
N ALA A 140 -4.75 25.24 11.05
CA ALA A 140 -4.45 25.95 12.30
C ALA A 140 -5.68 26.56 12.99
N ASN A 141 -6.75 26.85 12.24
CA ASN A 141 -8.00 27.39 12.77
C ASN A 141 -8.95 26.31 13.36
N GLY A 142 -8.54 25.04 13.34
CA GLY A 142 -9.31 23.91 13.87
C GLY A 142 -10.22 23.22 12.86
N ASP A 143 -10.37 23.75 11.64
CA ASP A 143 -11.09 23.03 10.58
C ASP A 143 -10.35 21.73 10.26
N GLU A 144 -11.09 20.64 10.13
CA GLU A 144 -10.53 19.34 9.85
C GLU A 144 -11.41 18.51 8.92
N VAL A 145 -10.76 17.62 8.17
CA VAL A 145 -11.39 16.58 7.37
C VAL A 145 -10.68 15.27 7.61
N LYS A 146 -11.48 14.20 7.76
CA LYS A 146 -11.03 12.85 8.08
C LYS A 146 -11.37 11.89 6.96
N PHE A 147 -10.47 10.96 6.68
CA PHE A 147 -10.58 9.96 5.63
C PHE A 147 -10.33 8.58 6.23
N ASP A 148 -11.31 7.67 6.07
CA ASP A 148 -11.16 6.28 6.52
C ASP A 148 -10.48 5.45 5.43
N ILE A 149 -9.22 5.08 5.65
CA ILE A 149 -8.44 4.29 4.69
C ILE A 149 -9.04 2.90 4.47
N ARG A 150 -9.90 2.41 5.39
CA ARG A 150 -10.67 1.16 5.15
C ARG A 150 -11.50 1.23 3.88
N ASP A 151 -11.96 2.41 3.48
CA ASP A 151 -12.78 2.53 2.29
C ASP A 151 -11.97 2.30 1.02
N ALA A 152 -10.68 2.69 0.99
CA ALA A 152 -9.76 2.28 -0.07
C ALA A 152 -9.48 0.78 -0.04
N VAL A 153 -9.26 0.19 1.13
CA VAL A 153 -9.01 -1.26 1.25
C VAL A 153 -10.22 -2.06 0.77
N LYS A 154 -11.43 -1.72 1.20
CA LYS A 154 -12.68 -2.33 0.70
C LYS A 154 -12.83 -2.17 -0.80
N GLU A 155 -12.46 -1.01 -1.34
CA GLU A 155 -12.51 -0.75 -2.78
C GLU A 155 -11.51 -1.62 -3.55
N ILE A 156 -10.29 -1.84 -3.03
CA ILE A 156 -9.31 -2.78 -3.58
C ILE A 156 -9.92 -4.20 -3.64
N TYR A 157 -10.53 -4.66 -2.55
CA TYR A 157 -11.19 -5.97 -2.51
C TYR A 157 -12.38 -6.05 -3.46
N ARG A 158 -13.22 -5.01 -3.51
CA ARG A 158 -14.36 -4.93 -4.43
C ARG A 158 -13.92 -4.96 -5.90
N ARG A 159 -12.77 -4.36 -6.20
CA ARG A 159 -12.13 -4.40 -7.52
C ARG A 159 -11.49 -5.76 -7.83
N GLY A 160 -11.56 -6.75 -6.94
CA GLY A 160 -11.15 -8.13 -7.23
C GLY A 160 -9.67 -8.41 -6.96
N TRP A 161 -9.05 -7.70 -6.03
CA TRP A 161 -7.75 -8.09 -5.49
C TRP A 161 -7.71 -9.60 -5.11
N PRO A 162 -6.61 -10.35 -5.36
CA PRO A 162 -5.33 -9.92 -5.96
C PRO A 162 -5.29 -9.92 -7.50
N LEU A 163 -6.42 -10.12 -8.17
CA LEU A 163 -6.48 -10.58 -9.55
C LEU A 163 -6.70 -9.48 -10.60
N THR A 164 -6.67 -8.20 -10.24
CA THR A 164 -7.07 -7.13 -11.18
C THR A 164 -5.97 -6.19 -11.61
N GLN A 165 -5.96 -5.93 -12.93
CA GLN A 165 -5.17 -4.91 -13.62
C GLN A 165 -5.75 -3.49 -13.44
N ASP A 166 -6.58 -3.28 -12.41
CA ASP A 166 -7.18 -1.98 -12.14
C ASP A 166 -6.21 -1.10 -11.35
N HIS A 167 -5.37 -0.40 -12.10
CA HIS A 167 -4.34 0.50 -11.59
C HIS A 167 -4.83 1.96 -11.51
N ARG A 168 -6.15 2.18 -11.45
CA ARG A 168 -6.68 3.53 -11.24
C ARG A 168 -6.51 3.94 -9.77
N PRO A 169 -6.10 5.20 -9.51
CA PRO A 169 -6.07 5.75 -8.15
C PRO A 169 -7.34 5.47 -7.37
N LEU A 170 -7.19 5.16 -6.08
CA LEU A 170 -8.31 5.00 -5.17
C LEU A 170 -8.72 6.38 -4.68
N GLU A 171 -10.00 6.69 -4.83
CA GLU A 171 -10.57 7.94 -4.37
C GLU A 171 -11.33 7.71 -3.07
N ILE A 172 -10.96 8.44 -2.02
CA ILE A 172 -11.70 8.47 -0.76
C ILE A 172 -12.18 9.90 -0.52
N LYS A 173 -13.48 10.05 -0.26
CA LYS A 173 -14.07 11.33 0.18
C LYS A 173 -13.94 11.47 1.68
N GLY A 174 -13.54 12.65 2.12
CA GLY A 174 -13.42 12.95 3.53
C GLY A 174 -14.73 13.46 4.13
N SER A 175 -14.94 13.16 5.41
CA SER A 175 -15.96 13.79 6.24
C SER A 175 -15.30 14.82 7.14
N GLY A 176 -15.78 16.07 7.15
CA GLY A 176 -15.12 17.15 7.87
C GLY A 176 -16.06 18.23 8.35
N THR A 177 -15.49 19.14 9.13
CA THR A 177 -16.13 20.37 9.60
C THR A 177 -15.38 21.56 9.01
N GLY A 178 -16.06 22.43 8.26
CA GLY A 178 -15.45 23.60 7.62
C GLY A 178 -14.56 23.30 6.39
N LEU A 179 -14.23 22.03 6.15
CA LEU A 179 -13.46 21.56 5.00
C LEU A 179 -14.17 20.45 4.25
N THR A 180 -13.99 20.45 2.94
CA THR A 180 -14.23 19.31 2.06
C THR A 180 -12.89 18.74 1.63
N GLY A 181 -12.84 17.44 1.41
CA GLY A 181 -11.58 16.76 1.11
C GLY A 181 -11.78 15.57 0.19
N THR A 182 -10.82 15.37 -0.70
CA THR A 182 -10.68 14.13 -1.48
C THR A 182 -9.24 13.67 -1.41
N VAL A 183 -9.04 12.40 -1.07
CA VAL A 183 -7.73 11.74 -1.11
C VAL A 183 -7.70 10.84 -2.34
N LEU A 184 -6.63 11.00 -3.13
CA LEU A 184 -6.28 10.14 -4.25
C LEU A 184 -5.05 9.33 -3.87
N ILE A 185 -5.24 8.04 -3.67
CA ILE A 185 -4.17 7.14 -3.27
C ILE A 185 -3.55 6.54 -4.52
N ASP A 186 -2.27 6.80 -4.74
CA ASP A 186 -1.48 6.25 -5.85
C ASP A 186 -0.64 5.05 -5.41
N ASN A 187 -0.38 4.89 -4.11
CA ASN A 187 0.25 3.67 -3.55
C ASN A 187 -0.30 3.37 -2.15
N LEU A 188 -0.70 2.12 -1.92
CA LEU A 188 -1.16 1.64 -0.62
C LEU A 188 -0.67 0.23 -0.38
N ASN A 189 0.12 0.03 0.68
CA ASN A 189 0.61 -1.27 1.08
C ASN A 189 0.26 -1.56 2.53
N GLY A 190 -0.09 -2.81 2.80
CA GLY A 190 -0.38 -3.25 4.15
C GLY A 190 -0.65 -4.73 4.27
N SER A 191 -0.97 -5.12 5.50
CA SER A 191 -1.51 -6.43 5.84
C SER A 191 -2.98 -6.27 6.22
N TYR A 192 -3.77 -7.31 5.98
CA TYR A 192 -5.16 -7.43 6.38
C TYR A 192 -5.33 -8.72 7.14
N LYS A 193 -5.91 -8.62 8.34
CA LYS A 193 -6.35 -9.75 9.15
C LYS A 193 -7.69 -9.35 9.74
N GLU A 194 -8.78 -9.80 9.13
CA GLU A 194 -10.13 -9.39 9.52
C GLU A 194 -10.32 -9.42 11.05
N PRO A 195 -10.75 -8.30 11.67
CA PRO A 195 -11.23 -7.03 11.08
C PRO A 195 -10.15 -5.96 10.87
N ASP A 196 -8.92 -6.25 11.24
CA ASP A 196 -7.82 -5.30 11.34
C ASP A 196 -6.99 -5.23 10.05
N PHE A 197 -6.34 -4.10 9.83
CA PHE A 197 -5.34 -3.97 8.77
C PHE A 197 -4.25 -3.02 9.24
N GLU A 198 -3.03 -3.30 8.83
CA GLU A 198 -1.86 -2.47 9.17
C GLU A 198 -1.31 -1.88 7.88
N LEU A 199 -1.11 -0.56 7.86
CA LEU A 199 -0.49 0.13 6.74
C LEU A 199 1.02 0.18 6.93
N THR A 200 1.76 -0.14 5.88
CA THR A 200 3.21 0.06 5.82
C THR A 200 3.58 1.23 4.91
N LEU A 201 2.76 1.49 3.89
CA LEU A 201 2.93 2.62 2.97
C LEU A 201 1.58 3.18 2.57
N LEU A 202 1.47 4.51 2.60
CA LEU A 202 0.42 5.28 1.97
C LEU A 202 1.08 6.44 1.22
N ARG A 203 0.97 6.44 -0.10
CA ARG A 203 1.29 7.59 -0.94
C ARG A 203 0.01 8.11 -1.56
N MET A 204 -0.16 9.42 -1.48
CA MET A 204 -1.40 10.05 -1.91
C MET A 204 -1.24 11.51 -2.34
N TRP A 205 -2.25 11.98 -3.04
CA TRP A 205 -2.54 13.39 -3.29
C TRP A 205 -3.81 13.77 -2.53
N LEU A 206 -3.82 14.94 -1.94
CA LEU A 206 -4.93 15.47 -1.16
C LEU A 206 -5.48 16.73 -1.85
N VAL A 207 -6.77 16.75 -2.10
CA VAL A 207 -7.51 17.92 -2.56
C VAL A 207 -8.32 18.45 -1.39
N LEU A 208 -8.03 19.66 -0.92
CA LEU A 208 -8.77 20.32 0.16
C LEU A 208 -9.52 21.53 -0.39
N GLY A 209 -10.81 21.63 -0.08
CA GLY A 209 -11.63 22.81 -0.33
C GLY A 209 -12.33 23.27 0.94
N ARG A 210 -12.99 24.42 0.87
CA ARG A 210 -13.90 24.86 1.94
C ARG A 210 -15.24 24.14 1.80
N ALA A 211 -15.90 23.86 2.91
CA ALA A 211 -17.30 23.46 2.89
C ALA A 211 -18.17 24.69 2.62
N GLU A 212 -19.16 24.56 1.73
CA GLU A 212 -20.17 25.60 1.48
C GLU A 212 -21.17 25.73 2.64
#